data_AF-A0A2V7WAF1-F1
#
_entry.id   AF-A0A2V7WAF1-F1
#
_cell.length_a   1.000
_cell.length_b   1.000
_cell.length_c   1.000
_cell.angle_alpha   90.00
_cell.angle_beta   90.00
_cell.angle_gamma   90.00
#
_symmetry.space_group_name_H-M   'P 1'
#
loop_
_entity.id
_entity.type
_entity.pdbx_description
1 polymer ?
#
loop_
_entity_poly.entity_id
_entity_poly.type
_entity_poly.pdbx_seq_one_letter_code
_entity_poly.pdbx_strand_id
1 'polypeptide(L)'
;TLSLAALEYLVNVRREDAPDDLVSIWADVPGVMSRRELTIPELPARWRAYPAPEKLAAIGTEWAKSLETAVLIVPSAIIPEEKNWLWNPRHPDARHIAIGKKARFSFDPRLRKRKSG
;
A
#
# COMPACT_ATOMS: atom_id res chain seq x y z
N THR A 1 -2.62 -8.34 1.44
CA THR A 1 -3.74 -9.21 1.03
C THR A 1 -4.66 -8.44 0.09
N LEU A 2 -5.54 -9.11 -0.67
CA LEU A 2 -6.54 -8.39 -1.49
C LEU A 2 -7.54 -7.62 -0.62
N SER A 3 -7.90 -8.16 0.56
CA SER A 3 -8.79 -7.49 1.52
C SER A 3 -8.22 -6.15 1.99
N LEU A 4 -6.95 -6.10 2.41
CA LEU A 4 -6.30 -4.85 2.83
C LEU A 4 -6.19 -3.86 1.67
N ALA A 5 -5.79 -4.31 0.48
CA ALA A 5 -5.69 -3.44 -0.69
C ALA A 5 -7.06 -2.81 -1.04
N ALA A 6 -8.13 -3.60 -0.95
CA ALA A 6 -9.49 -3.10 -1.13
C ALA A 6 -9.90 -2.09 -0.05
N LEU A 7 -9.49 -2.32 1.21
CA LEU A 7 -9.79 -1.40 2.32
C LEU A 7 -9.00 -0.08 2.21
N GLU A 8 -7.71 -0.15 1.90
CA GLU A 8 -6.86 1.03 1.64
C GLU A 8 -7.42 1.86 0.49
N TYR A 9 -7.85 1.21 -0.59
CA TYR A 9 -8.53 1.88 -1.70
C TYR A 9 -9.82 2.55 -1.23
N LEU A 10 -10.69 1.83 -0.50
CA LEU A 10 -11.99 2.33 -0.07
C LEU A 10 -11.88 3.53 0.89
N VAL A 11 -10.88 3.55 1.77
CA VAL A 11 -10.69 4.60 2.77
C VAL A 11 -9.97 5.83 2.19
N ASN A 12 -8.98 5.61 1.32
CA ASN A 12 -8.10 6.70 0.86
C ASN A 12 -8.48 7.28 -0.51
N VAL A 13 -9.25 6.56 -1.35
CA VAL A 13 -9.69 7.06 -2.66
C VAL A 13 -11.09 7.66 -2.53
N ARG A 14 -11.23 8.93 -2.94
CA ARG A 14 -12.54 9.58 -2.96
C ARG A 14 -13.44 8.92 -3.98
N ARG A 15 -14.73 8.90 -3.71
CA ARG A 15 -15.69 8.24 -4.59
C ARG A 15 -15.73 8.86 -5.99
N GLU A 16 -15.55 10.18 -6.06
CA GLU A 16 -15.55 10.94 -7.30
C GLU A 16 -14.32 10.63 -8.17
N ASP A 17 -13.24 10.15 -7.55
CA ASP A 17 -11.98 9.80 -8.21
C ASP A 17 -11.88 8.29 -8.54
N ALA A 18 -12.90 7.50 -8.19
CA ALA A 18 -12.88 6.06 -8.39
C ALA A 18 -13.14 5.68 -9.86
N PRO A 19 -12.32 4.81 -10.47
CA PRO A 19 -12.53 4.39 -11.85
C PRO A 19 -13.66 3.36 -11.95
N ASP A 20 -14.29 3.31 -13.12
CA ASP A 20 -15.34 2.34 -13.43
C ASP A 20 -14.79 0.94 -13.76
N ASP A 21 -13.49 0.83 -14.05
CA ASP A 21 -12.82 -0.38 -14.51
C ASP A 21 -11.76 -0.90 -13.53
N LEU A 22 -12.01 -0.75 -12.23
CA LEU A 22 -11.09 -1.19 -11.18
C LEU A 22 -10.67 -2.66 -11.35
N VAL A 23 -9.36 -2.91 -11.19
CA VAL A 23 -8.75 -4.23 -11.30
C VAL A 23 -7.90 -4.53 -10.07
N SER A 24 -7.78 -5.81 -9.73
CA SER A 24 -6.76 -6.31 -8.83
C SER A 24 -5.60 -6.90 -9.64
N ILE A 25 -4.39 -6.72 -9.12
CA ILE A 25 -3.16 -7.24 -9.71
C ILE A 25 -2.39 -7.91 -8.59
N TRP A 26 -2.02 -9.17 -8.79
CA TRP A 26 -1.13 -9.89 -7.89
C TRP A 26 0.32 -9.56 -8.24
N ALA A 27 1.18 -9.46 -7.23
CA ALA A 27 2.62 -9.39 -7.41
C ALA A 27 3.27 -10.48 -6.57
N ASP A 28 4.17 -11.26 -7.18
CA ASP A 28 5.02 -12.21 -6.47
C ASP A 28 6.37 -11.55 -6.20
N VAL A 29 6.73 -11.51 -4.92
CA VAL A 29 7.97 -10.91 -4.43
C VAL A 29 8.85 -12.04 -3.92
N PRO A 30 9.90 -12.43 -4.67
CA PRO A 30 10.78 -13.53 -4.29
C PRO A 30 11.30 -13.40 -2.86
N GLY A 31 11.32 -14.53 -2.13
CA GLY A 31 11.80 -14.59 -0.74
C GLY A 31 13.23 -14.06 -0.55
N VAL A 32 14.06 -14.16 -1.59
CA VAL A 32 15.46 -13.70 -1.60
C VAL A 32 15.63 -12.18 -1.75
N MET A 33 14.57 -11.43 -2.05
CA MET A 33 14.68 -9.98 -2.22
C MET A 33 14.99 -9.27 -0.91
N SER A 34 15.90 -8.28 -1.00
CA SER A 34 16.25 -7.40 0.10
C SER A 34 15.02 -6.61 0.56
N ARG A 35 14.80 -6.60 1.87
CA ARG A 35 13.63 -5.96 2.49
C ARG A 35 14.02 -5.25 3.77
N ARG A 36 13.39 -4.10 4.00
CA ARG A 36 13.39 -3.41 5.29
C ARG A 36 11.97 -3.43 5.83
N GLU A 37 11.81 -3.73 7.11
CA GLU A 37 10.53 -3.63 7.79
C GLU A 37 10.60 -2.46 8.78
N LEU A 38 9.61 -1.57 8.73
CA LEU A 38 9.41 -0.54 9.75
C LEU A 38 8.42 -1.05 10.78
N THR A 39 8.82 -1.02 12.04
CA THR A 39 7.95 -1.33 13.17
C THR A 39 7.25 -0.06 13.68
N ILE A 40 6.13 -0.21 14.37
CA ILE A 40 5.36 0.92 14.93
C ILE A 40 6.25 1.87 15.79
N PRO A 41 7.17 1.38 16.64
CA PRO A 41 8.06 2.26 17.40
C PRO A 41 8.99 3.15 16.56
N GLU A 42 9.28 2.77 15.32
CA GLU A 42 10.10 3.56 14.39
C GLU A 42 9.31 4.68 13.69
N LEU A 43 7.97 4.63 13.78
CA LEU A 43 7.10 5.60 13.14
C LEU A 43 6.93 6.87 14.00
N PRO A 44 6.71 8.03 13.37
CA PRO A 44 6.48 9.27 14.11
C PRO A 44 5.24 9.20 15.00
N ALA A 45 5.23 10.04 16.03
CA ALA A 45 4.01 10.26 16.80
C ALA A 45 2.85 10.62 15.86
N ARG A 46 1.67 10.08 16.14
CA ARG A 46 0.46 10.28 15.32
C ARG A 46 0.62 9.84 13.86
N TRP A 47 1.43 8.82 13.56
CA TRP A 47 1.59 8.29 12.21
C TRP A 47 0.27 7.86 11.53
N ARG A 48 -0.79 7.60 12.29
CA ARG A 48 -2.13 7.24 11.80
C ARG A 48 -3.07 8.44 11.61
N ALA A 49 -2.61 9.67 11.84
CA ALA A 49 -3.46 10.86 11.73
C ALA A 49 -3.82 11.17 10.27
N TYR A 50 -4.94 11.87 10.09
CA TYR A 50 -5.37 12.42 8.82
C TYR A 50 -5.51 13.96 8.94
N PRO A 51 -4.84 14.77 8.10
CA PRO A 51 -3.90 14.37 7.05
C PRO A 51 -2.64 13.69 7.62
N ALA A 52 -2.01 12.83 6.80
CA ALA A 52 -0.82 12.08 7.20
C ALA A 52 0.35 13.04 7.54
N PRO A 53 1.12 12.78 8.60
CA PRO A 53 2.30 13.59 8.92
C PRO A 53 3.33 13.61 7.79
N GLU A 54 3.86 14.78 7.45
CA GLU A 54 4.89 14.96 6.40
C GLU A 54 6.13 14.08 6.62
N LYS A 55 6.48 13.83 7.89
CA LYS A 55 7.61 12.97 8.26
C LYS A 55 7.48 11.53 7.72
N LEU A 56 6.27 11.03 7.50
CA LEU A 56 6.07 9.71 6.86
C LEU A 56 6.49 9.72 5.39
N ALA A 57 6.12 10.77 4.66
CA ALA A 57 6.53 10.93 3.27
C ALA A 57 8.05 11.09 3.14
N ALA A 58 8.69 11.77 4.09
CA ALA A 58 10.14 11.88 4.17
C ALA A 58 10.82 10.51 4.34
N ILE A 59 10.35 9.68 5.27
CA ILE A 59 10.87 8.30 5.48
C ILE A 59 10.81 7.48 4.19
N GLY A 60 9.65 7.48 3.52
CA GLY A 60 9.48 6.75 2.25
C GLY A 60 10.37 7.30 1.12
N THR A 61 10.53 8.62 1.06
CA THR A 61 11.38 9.29 0.07
C THR A 61 12.86 8.97 0.27
N GLU A 62 13.34 9.00 1.51
CA GLU A 62 14.72 8.66 1.87
C GLU A 62 15.03 7.21 1.52
N TRP A 63 14.16 6.27 1.91
CA TRP A 63 14.28 4.86 1.52
C TRP A 63 14.29 4.68 0.00
N ALA A 64 13.38 5.33 -0.73
CA ALA A 64 13.31 5.19 -2.18
C ALA A 64 14.56 5.78 -2.89
N LYS A 65 15.23 6.77 -2.30
CA LYS A 65 16.47 7.35 -2.81
C LYS A 65 17.70 6.51 -2.47
N SER A 66 17.72 5.83 -1.33
CA SER A 66 18.89 5.07 -0.88
C SER A 66 19.18 3.84 -1.74
N LEU A 67 18.14 3.24 -2.33
CA LEU A 67 18.25 1.99 -3.10
C LEU A 67 18.92 0.84 -2.32
N GLU A 68 18.88 0.88 -0.98
CA GLU A 68 19.49 -0.14 -0.11
C GLU A 68 18.72 -1.45 -0.11
N THR A 69 17.39 -1.37 -0.21
CA THR A 69 16.50 -2.53 -0.24
C THR A 69 15.46 -2.37 -1.34
N ALA A 70 15.07 -3.49 -1.95
CA ALA A 70 14.08 -3.49 -3.02
C ALA A 70 12.66 -3.23 -2.50
N VAL A 71 12.40 -3.63 -1.25
CA VAL A 71 11.09 -3.60 -0.61
C VAL A 71 11.15 -2.91 0.76
N LEU A 72 10.18 -2.03 1.02
CA LEU A 72 9.86 -1.51 2.34
C LEU A 72 8.51 -2.06 2.80
N ILE A 73 8.51 -2.72 3.94
CA ILE A 73 7.32 -3.25 4.58
C ILE A 73 6.93 -2.28 5.70
N VAL A 74 5.69 -1.80 5.68
CA VAL A 74 5.17 -0.81 6.64
C VAL A 74 3.84 -1.30 7.22
N PRO A 75 3.50 -0.95 8.47
CA PRO A 75 2.18 -1.26 9.01
C PRO A 75 1.10 -0.45 8.29
N SER A 76 -0.09 -1.01 8.11
CA SER A 76 -1.24 -0.25 7.61
C SER A 76 -1.72 0.74 8.66
N ALA A 77 -2.00 1.98 8.25
CA ALA A 77 -2.61 2.97 9.15
C ALA A 77 -4.05 2.60 9.53
N ILE A 78 -4.71 1.77 8.71
CA ILE A 78 -6.09 1.31 8.93
C ILE A 78 -6.09 0.14 9.89
N ILE A 79 -5.30 -0.91 9.62
CA ILE A 79 -5.18 -2.13 10.43
C ILE A 79 -3.69 -2.34 10.78
N PRO A 80 -3.20 -1.84 11.93
CA PRO A 80 -1.77 -1.88 12.29
C PRO A 80 -1.14 -3.28 12.36
N GLU A 81 -1.96 -4.32 12.56
CA GLU A 81 -1.55 -5.73 12.57
C GLU A 81 -1.26 -6.27 11.16
N GLU A 82 -1.77 -5.60 10.12
CA GLU A 82 -1.47 -5.93 8.72
C GLU A 82 -0.43 -4.97 8.12
N LYS A 83 0.18 -5.41 7.01
CA LYS A 83 1.33 -4.75 6.39
C LYS A 83 1.07 -4.39 4.94
N ASN A 84 1.44 -3.18 4.57
CA ASN A 84 1.59 -2.75 3.18
C ASN A 84 3.03 -2.95 2.72
N TRP A 85 3.18 -3.30 1.44
CA TRP A 85 4.46 -3.56 0.81
C TRP A 85 4.69 -2.52 -0.27
N LEU A 86 5.73 -1.72 -0.10
CA LEU A 86 6.21 -0.79 -1.09
C LEU A 86 7.42 -1.43 -1.77
N TRP A 87 7.46 -1.44 -3.10
CA TRP A 87 8.68 -1.77 -3.82
C TRP A 87 9.18 -0.55 -4.57
N ASN A 88 10.48 -0.50 -4.80
CA ASN A 88 11.11 0.60 -5.51
C ASN A 88 11.44 0.17 -6.95
N PRO A 89 10.72 0.65 -7.99
CA PRO A 89 10.99 0.27 -9.38
C PRO A 89 12.39 0.63 -9.87
N ARG A 90 13.09 1.57 -9.21
CA ARG A 90 14.46 1.96 -9.53
C ARG A 90 15.51 1.03 -8.93
N HIS A 91 15.14 0.19 -7.97
CA HIS A 91 16.07 -0.77 -7.38
C HIS A 91 16.39 -1.88 -8.39
N PRO A 92 17.67 -2.29 -8.56
CA PRO A 92 18.03 -3.30 -9.55
C PRO A 92 17.19 -4.58 -9.47
N ASP A 93 16.93 -5.05 -8.25
CA ASP A 93 16.17 -6.28 -8.01
C ASP A 93 14.65 -6.17 -8.25
N ALA A 94 14.11 -4.98 -8.50
CA ALA A 94 12.68 -4.82 -8.81
C ALA A 94 12.27 -5.59 -10.07
N ARG A 95 13.23 -5.86 -10.98
CA ARG A 95 13.02 -6.69 -12.18
C ARG A 95 12.62 -8.14 -11.88
N HIS A 96 12.86 -8.62 -10.66
CA HIS A 96 12.52 -9.98 -10.25
C HIS A 96 11.10 -10.11 -9.69
N ILE A 97 10.39 -8.99 -9.49
CA ILE A 97 8.99 -9.00 -9.06
C ILE A 97 8.13 -9.45 -10.25
N ALA A 98 7.43 -10.57 -10.10
CA ALA A 98 6.54 -11.07 -11.13
C ALA A 98 5.15 -10.45 -10.97
N ILE A 99 4.71 -9.70 -11.97
CA ILE A 99 3.38 -9.10 -12.00
C ILE A 99 2.39 -10.09 -12.64
N GLY A 100 1.36 -10.44 -11.88
CA GLY A 100 0.30 -11.33 -12.30
C GLY A 100 -0.69 -10.68 -13.29
N LYS A 101 -1.63 -11.48 -13.79
CA LYS A 101 -2.70 -10.99 -14.67
C LYS A 101 -3.62 -10.03 -13.91
N LYS A 102 -4.09 -9.01 -14.62
CA LYS A 102 -5.18 -8.15 -14.16
C LYS A 102 -6.46 -8.98 -14.03
N ALA A 103 -7.14 -8.86 -12.90
CA ALA A 103 -8.47 -9.42 -12.70
C ALA A 103 -9.44 -8.27 -12.42
N ARG A 104 -10.63 -8.30 -13.04
CA ARG A 104 -11.69 -7.33 -12.75
C ARG A 104 -12.03 -7.40 -11.26
N PHE A 105 -12.06 -6.25 -10.60
CA PHE A 105 -12.38 -6.14 -9.19
C PHE A 105 -13.56 -5.19 -9.00
N SER A 106 -14.55 -5.64 -8.24
CA SER A 106 -15.69 -4.81 -7.86
C SER A 106 -15.98 -5.01 -6.39
N PHE A 107 -16.18 -3.91 -5.67
CA PHE A 107 -16.73 -3.97 -4.33
C PHE A 107 -18.15 -4.51 -4.35
N ASP A 108 -18.53 -5.23 -3.29
CA ASP A 108 -19.93 -5.57 -3.08
C ASP A 108 -20.79 -4.30 -3.12
N PRO A 109 -21.90 -4.26 -3.88
CA PRO A 109 -22.75 -3.07 -4.00
C PRO A 109 -23.24 -2.51 -2.66
N ARG A 110 -23.30 -3.33 -1.60
CA ARG A 110 -23.68 -2.91 -0.24
C ARG A 110 -22.63 -2.00 0.41
N LEU A 111 -21.35 -2.13 0.03
CA LEU A 111 -20.27 -1.23 0.51
C LEU A 111 -20.35 0.17 -0.12
N ARG A 112 -20.97 0.28 -1.31
CA ARG A 112 -21.15 1.56 -2.02
C ARG A 112 -22.39 2.35 -1.57
N LYS A 113 -23.20 1.81 -0.66
CA LYS A 113 -24.37 2.52 -0.11
C LYS A 113 -23.99 3.23 1.18
N ARG A 114 -24.24 4.53 1.26
CA ARG A 114 -24.62 5.13 2.55
C ARG A 114 -26.03 5.67 2.45
N LYS A 115 -26.78 5.46 3.54
CA LYS A 115 -28.14 5.93 3.78
C LYS A 115 -28.30 7.36 3.27
N SER A 116 -29.32 7.58 2.45
CA SER A 116 -30.02 8.84 2.39
C SER A 116 -30.49 9.16 3.82
N GLY A 117 -29.98 10.23 4.39
CA GLY A 117 -30.33 10.75 5.70
C GLY A 117 -29.84 12.18 5.77
#